data_AF-A0A2G6C9B0-F1
#
_entry.id   AF-A0A2G6C9B0-F1
#
_cell.length_a   1.000
_cell.length_b   1.000
_cell.length_c   1.000
_cell.angle_alpha   90.00
_cell.angle_beta   90.00
_cell.angle_gamma   90.00
#
_symmetry.space_group_name_H-M   'P 1'
#
loop_
_entity.id
_entity.type
_entity.pdbx_description
1 polymer ?
#
loop_
_entity_poly.entity_id
_entity_poly.type
_entity_poly.pdbx_seq_one_letter_code
_entity_poly.pdbx_strand_id
1 'polypeptide(L)'
;AGSLENISFTDTYPAGLSNIGSNVIKENTCGGSLIANAYSGSLSFSGGTLNAGDSCKMTVRVYAQSTLASTSVENCTGLISTSSTGSKGASACASVLVTSTNTDYGDAPASYGDAAHTIDSSLYLGDTVPDGEPGSQYSYNAYGDGYEVSDGSGTWYRSGDEDGAPSQPISSYIPLFPVLKETATSYSVDFKVNNAKSVAATLYGWVDFDHDGVFSTDEAASVTVPAASSNGTVTLNWDVPTDITLGTTFIRLRLTTDSNVTTATPTGVASDGEVEDFALAVALDIPPNSDAISITTGETPLACQSIVFSDDFDDLATGDFIGPNRGSVTFDVRDWTINGGGTDTYARTLDATQFGLGTAIYLGNGAVRRVSPEIVSGLEFDANGRMTTPLEAVELRD
;
A
#
# COMPACT_ATOMS: atom_id res chain seq x y z
N ALA A 1 -29.92 -35.92 -30.91
CA ALA A 1 -28.76 -35.11 -31.31
C ALA A 1 -27.56 -35.61 -30.52
N GLY A 2 -26.39 -35.74 -31.16
CA GLY A 2 -25.17 -36.25 -30.50
C GLY A 2 -24.46 -35.18 -29.68
N SER A 3 -23.55 -35.59 -28.78
CA SER A 3 -22.65 -34.69 -28.05
C SER A 3 -21.63 -34.03 -28.99
N LEU A 4 -21.24 -32.81 -28.65
CA LEU A 4 -20.06 -32.17 -29.20
C LEU A 4 -18.82 -32.69 -28.46
N GLU A 5 -17.84 -33.14 -29.23
CA GLU A 5 -16.60 -33.72 -28.72
C GLU A 5 -15.39 -32.92 -29.23
N ASN A 6 -14.33 -32.88 -28.41
CA ASN A 6 -13.08 -32.15 -28.69
C ASN A 6 -13.32 -30.68 -29.06
N ILE A 7 -14.18 -30.01 -28.29
CA ILE A 7 -14.40 -28.57 -28.44
C ILE A 7 -13.09 -27.84 -28.15
N SER A 8 -12.70 -26.92 -29.03
CA SER A 8 -11.53 -26.07 -28.83
C SER A 8 -11.66 -24.71 -29.49
N PHE A 9 -11.01 -23.72 -28.90
CA PHE A 9 -10.84 -22.38 -29.45
C PHE A 9 -9.68 -21.66 -28.76
N THR A 10 -9.21 -20.58 -29.38
CA THR A 10 -8.33 -19.58 -28.76
C THR A 10 -9.07 -18.26 -28.74
N ASP A 11 -9.01 -17.55 -27.64
CA ASP A 11 -9.53 -16.18 -27.52
C ASP A 11 -8.34 -15.25 -27.32
N THR A 12 -8.11 -14.35 -28.27
CA THR A 12 -7.06 -13.34 -28.22
C THR A 12 -7.72 -12.02 -27.84
N TYR A 13 -7.38 -11.49 -26.68
CA TYR A 13 -8.02 -10.31 -26.16
C TYR A 13 -7.66 -9.06 -26.98
N PRO A 14 -8.55 -8.06 -27.03
CA PRO A 14 -8.21 -6.72 -27.47
C PRO A 14 -6.96 -6.17 -26.78
N ALA A 15 -6.23 -5.31 -27.48
CA ALA A 15 -5.08 -4.61 -26.91
C ALA A 15 -5.50 -3.85 -25.64
N GLY A 16 -4.74 -4.00 -24.56
CA GLY A 16 -5.04 -3.42 -23.25
C GLY A 16 -5.78 -4.36 -22.29
N LEU A 17 -6.22 -5.54 -22.72
CA LEU A 17 -6.74 -6.59 -21.83
C LEU A 17 -5.73 -7.73 -21.65
N SER A 18 -5.58 -8.23 -20.42
CA SER A 18 -4.72 -9.38 -20.11
C SER A 18 -5.25 -10.20 -18.94
N ASN A 19 -4.83 -11.46 -18.83
CA ASN A 19 -5.08 -12.28 -17.65
C ASN A 19 -4.41 -11.68 -16.40
N ILE A 20 -5.02 -11.84 -15.23
CA ILE A 20 -4.42 -11.39 -13.96
C ILE A 20 -3.18 -12.22 -13.55
N GLY A 21 -2.46 -11.79 -12.51
CA GLY A 21 -1.22 -12.43 -12.07
C GLY A 21 -1.38 -13.78 -11.38
N SER A 22 -2.48 -14.00 -10.65
CA SER A 22 -2.72 -15.24 -9.91
C SER A 22 -4.19 -15.65 -9.97
N ASN A 23 -4.45 -16.96 -9.86
CA ASN A 23 -5.80 -17.52 -9.87
C ASN A 23 -6.66 -17.09 -11.09
N VAL A 24 -6.04 -17.01 -12.28
CA VAL A 24 -6.65 -16.53 -13.53
C VAL A 24 -7.96 -17.26 -13.84
N ILE A 25 -7.97 -18.58 -13.75
CA ILE A 25 -9.14 -19.41 -14.01
C ILE A 25 -9.95 -19.53 -12.71
N LYS A 26 -11.14 -18.93 -12.69
CA LYS A 26 -12.07 -19.02 -11.55
C LYS A 26 -12.98 -20.25 -11.66
N GLU A 27 -13.34 -20.63 -12.87
CA GLU A 27 -14.30 -21.71 -13.11
C GLU A 27 -14.12 -22.31 -14.52
N ASN A 28 -14.29 -23.63 -14.63
CA ASN A 28 -14.51 -24.31 -15.90
C ASN A 28 -15.43 -25.52 -15.68
N THR A 29 -16.66 -25.44 -16.19
CA THR A 29 -17.66 -26.53 -16.13
C THR A 29 -17.81 -27.27 -17.46
N CYS A 30 -17.02 -26.91 -18.47
CA CYS A 30 -17.07 -27.48 -19.83
C CYS A 30 -16.24 -28.76 -19.98
N GLY A 31 -15.65 -29.27 -18.89
CA GLY A 31 -14.60 -30.28 -18.96
C GLY A 31 -13.37 -29.75 -19.69
N GLY A 32 -12.59 -30.64 -20.31
CA GLY A 32 -11.42 -30.26 -21.10
C GLY A 32 -10.33 -29.52 -20.32
N SER A 33 -9.41 -28.93 -21.07
CA SER A 33 -8.30 -28.12 -20.55
C SER A 33 -8.48 -26.67 -20.99
N LEU A 34 -8.64 -25.78 -20.00
CA LEU A 34 -8.60 -24.34 -20.17
C LEU A 34 -7.22 -23.84 -19.72
N ILE A 35 -6.50 -23.17 -20.61
CA ILE A 35 -5.17 -22.62 -20.37
C ILE A 35 -5.26 -21.09 -20.51
N ALA A 36 -4.98 -20.38 -19.41
CA ALA A 36 -4.92 -18.93 -19.36
C ALA A 36 -3.72 -18.52 -18.49
N ASN A 37 -2.60 -18.25 -19.15
CA ASN A 37 -1.34 -17.93 -18.47
C ASN A 37 -1.40 -16.51 -17.86
N ALA A 38 -0.76 -16.32 -16.71
CA ALA A 38 -0.68 -15.03 -16.04
C ALA A 38 -0.16 -13.94 -16.99
N TYR A 39 -0.77 -12.75 -16.93
CA TYR A 39 -0.42 -11.57 -17.74
C TYR A 39 -0.47 -11.78 -19.27
N SER A 40 -1.01 -12.90 -19.75
CA SER A 40 -1.15 -13.16 -21.19
C SER A 40 -2.37 -12.43 -21.76
N GLY A 41 -2.24 -11.94 -23.00
CA GLY A 41 -3.34 -11.34 -23.77
C GLY A 41 -4.25 -12.36 -24.46
N SER A 42 -4.30 -13.61 -23.99
CA SER A 42 -5.14 -14.64 -24.56
C SER A 42 -5.45 -15.78 -23.58
N LEU A 43 -6.43 -16.60 -23.97
CA LEU A 43 -6.68 -17.92 -23.40
C LEU A 43 -6.89 -18.96 -24.50
N SER A 44 -6.74 -20.24 -24.16
CA SER A 44 -7.07 -21.35 -25.06
C SER A 44 -7.82 -22.45 -24.34
N PHE A 45 -8.77 -23.06 -25.04
CA PHE A 45 -9.58 -24.17 -24.55
C PHE A 45 -9.46 -25.37 -25.50
N SER A 46 -9.39 -26.58 -24.96
CA SER A 46 -9.32 -27.80 -25.75
C SER A 46 -9.91 -29.02 -25.04
N GLY A 47 -10.40 -29.98 -25.81
CA GLY A 47 -10.88 -31.25 -25.26
C GLY A 47 -12.21 -31.17 -24.51
N GLY A 48 -12.98 -30.09 -24.71
CA GLY A 48 -14.31 -29.95 -24.10
C GLY A 48 -15.32 -30.91 -24.70
N THR A 49 -16.29 -31.31 -23.88
CA THR A 49 -17.43 -32.15 -24.30
C THR A 49 -18.74 -31.51 -23.83
N LEU A 50 -19.78 -31.57 -24.67
CA LEU A 50 -21.08 -30.96 -24.35
C LEU A 50 -22.22 -31.77 -24.94
N ASN A 51 -23.16 -32.24 -24.11
CA ASN A 51 -24.30 -32.99 -24.64
C ASN A 51 -25.30 -32.07 -25.34
N ALA A 52 -26.14 -32.68 -26.18
CA ALA A 52 -27.17 -31.93 -26.88
C ALA A 52 -28.17 -31.30 -25.89
N GLY A 53 -28.31 -29.97 -25.96
CA GLY A 53 -29.20 -29.20 -25.10
C GLY A 53 -28.57 -28.73 -23.79
N ASP A 54 -27.37 -29.17 -23.47
CA ASP A 54 -26.63 -28.70 -22.30
C ASP A 54 -25.92 -27.37 -22.58
N SER A 55 -25.58 -26.66 -21.51
CA SER A 55 -24.71 -25.49 -21.53
C SER A 55 -23.63 -25.66 -20.46
N CYS A 56 -22.44 -25.14 -20.74
CA CYS A 56 -21.36 -25.06 -19.77
C CYS A 56 -20.81 -23.63 -19.72
N LYS A 57 -20.00 -23.33 -18.71
CA LYS A 57 -19.47 -22.01 -18.39
C LYS A 57 -17.99 -22.08 -18.02
N MET A 58 -17.23 -21.11 -18.50
CA MET A 58 -15.87 -20.81 -18.08
C MET A 58 -15.83 -19.38 -17.55
N THR A 59 -15.14 -19.15 -16.43
CA THR A 59 -14.92 -17.82 -15.88
C THR A 59 -13.43 -17.60 -15.71
N VAL A 60 -12.89 -16.61 -16.42
CA VAL A 60 -11.52 -16.13 -16.27
C VAL A 60 -11.51 -14.71 -15.70
N ARG A 61 -10.45 -14.37 -14.98
CA ARG A 61 -10.22 -13.02 -14.48
C ARG A 61 -9.19 -12.32 -15.37
N VAL A 62 -9.52 -11.11 -15.78
CA VAL A 62 -8.70 -10.24 -16.62
C VAL A 62 -8.54 -8.87 -15.95
N TYR A 63 -7.46 -8.18 -16.28
CA TYR A 63 -7.23 -6.77 -15.98
C TYR A 63 -7.31 -5.98 -17.30
N ALA A 64 -7.75 -4.73 -17.19
CA ALA A 64 -7.78 -3.78 -18.29
C ALA A 64 -6.84 -2.62 -17.99
N GLN A 65 -5.96 -2.28 -18.93
CA GLN A 65 -5.09 -1.12 -18.83
C GLN A 65 -5.93 0.16 -18.71
N SER A 66 -5.42 1.12 -17.94
CA SER A 66 -6.04 2.43 -17.73
C SER A 66 -6.32 3.20 -19.03
N THR A 67 -5.58 2.92 -20.11
CA THR A 67 -5.85 3.51 -21.44
C THR A 67 -7.21 3.11 -22.04
N LEU A 68 -7.83 2.03 -21.54
CA LEU A 68 -9.18 1.61 -21.91
C LEU A 68 -10.25 2.15 -20.97
N ALA A 69 -9.89 2.98 -19.98
CA ALA A 69 -10.81 3.64 -19.05
C ALA A 69 -12.04 4.23 -19.74
N SER A 70 -13.23 3.90 -19.22
CA SER A 70 -14.52 4.38 -19.73
C SER A 70 -14.80 4.03 -21.21
N THR A 71 -14.12 3.02 -21.76
CA THR A 71 -14.36 2.51 -23.12
C THR A 71 -15.04 1.14 -23.10
N SER A 72 -15.76 0.84 -24.18
CA SER A 72 -16.29 -0.49 -24.44
C SER A 72 -15.44 -1.17 -25.50
N VAL A 73 -14.78 -2.28 -25.15
CA VAL A 73 -14.01 -3.10 -26.09
C VAL A 73 -14.76 -4.38 -26.41
N GLU A 74 -14.84 -4.73 -27.70
CA GLU A 74 -15.45 -6.00 -28.12
C GLU A 74 -14.40 -7.12 -28.04
N ASN A 75 -14.66 -8.14 -27.22
CA ASN A 75 -13.85 -9.34 -27.17
C ASN A 75 -14.56 -10.48 -27.89
N CYS A 76 -13.84 -11.23 -28.71
CA CYS A 76 -14.38 -12.33 -29.48
C CYS A 76 -13.51 -13.57 -29.35
N THR A 77 -14.14 -14.72 -29.09
CA THR A 77 -13.43 -15.99 -29.27
C THR A 77 -13.00 -16.15 -30.72
N GLY A 78 -11.90 -16.84 -30.95
CA GLY A 78 -11.62 -17.44 -32.25
C GLY A 78 -12.71 -18.43 -32.65
N LEU A 79 -12.58 -18.96 -33.87
CA LEU A 79 -13.53 -19.96 -34.38
C LEU A 79 -13.58 -21.19 -33.47
N ILE A 80 -14.79 -21.58 -33.06
CA ILE A 80 -15.00 -22.75 -32.21
C ILE A 80 -14.97 -24.00 -33.09
N SER A 81 -14.01 -24.88 -32.80
CA SER A 81 -13.81 -26.13 -33.52
C SER A 81 -14.27 -27.32 -32.68
N THR A 82 -14.74 -28.38 -33.34
CA THR A 82 -15.14 -29.65 -32.72
C THR A 82 -14.80 -30.79 -33.68
N SER A 83 -14.62 -32.01 -33.17
CA SER A 83 -14.45 -33.21 -34.01
C SER A 83 -15.79 -33.86 -34.41
N SER A 84 -16.91 -33.39 -33.88
CA SER A 84 -18.24 -33.92 -34.18
C SER A 84 -18.69 -33.55 -35.61
N THR A 85 -19.54 -34.38 -36.21
CA THR A 85 -20.06 -34.14 -37.57
C THR A 85 -21.11 -33.02 -37.55
N GLY A 86 -20.88 -31.92 -38.28
CA GLY A 86 -21.78 -30.76 -38.34
C GLY A 86 -21.08 -29.45 -38.65
N SER A 87 -21.83 -28.34 -38.70
CA SER A 87 -21.26 -27.00 -38.84
C SER A 87 -20.39 -26.67 -37.63
N LYS A 88 -19.18 -26.16 -37.87
CA LYS A 88 -18.31 -25.62 -36.82
C LYS A 88 -18.98 -24.40 -36.18
N GLY A 89 -18.69 -24.15 -34.90
CA GLY A 89 -19.24 -23.00 -34.19
C GLY A 89 -18.65 -21.69 -34.73
N ALA A 90 -19.49 -20.66 -34.82
CA ALA A 90 -19.01 -19.31 -35.10
C ALA A 90 -18.27 -18.74 -33.87
N SER A 91 -17.49 -17.68 -34.08
CA SER A 91 -16.99 -16.86 -32.97
C SER A 91 -18.15 -16.31 -32.14
N ALA A 92 -17.95 -16.25 -30.83
CA ALA A 92 -18.84 -15.56 -29.91
C ALA A 92 -18.18 -14.26 -29.45
N CYS A 93 -18.91 -13.15 -29.56
CA CYS A 93 -18.41 -11.82 -29.18
C CYS A 93 -19.25 -11.23 -28.05
N ALA A 94 -18.60 -10.47 -27.17
CA ALA A 94 -19.24 -9.70 -26.12
C ALA A 94 -18.49 -8.38 -25.90
N SER A 95 -19.24 -7.33 -25.56
CA SER A 95 -18.65 -6.05 -25.15
C SER A 95 -18.24 -6.11 -23.69
N VAL A 96 -16.98 -5.75 -23.43
CA VAL A 96 -16.43 -5.52 -22.10
C VAL A 96 -16.41 -4.01 -21.88
N LEU A 97 -17.28 -3.53 -20.99
CA LEU A 97 -17.20 -2.16 -20.50
C LEU A 97 -16.07 -2.08 -19.47
N VAL A 98 -15.03 -1.32 -19.79
CA VAL A 98 -13.97 -1.01 -18.85
C VAL A 98 -14.40 0.23 -18.07
N THR A 99 -14.84 0.03 -16.84
CA THR A 99 -15.16 1.14 -15.93
C THR A 99 -13.84 1.68 -15.39
N SER A 100 -13.59 2.97 -15.60
CA SER A 100 -12.64 3.70 -14.75
C SER A 100 -13.41 4.36 -13.63
N THR A 101 -12.91 4.16 -12.44
CA THR A 101 -13.14 5.02 -11.29
C THR A 101 -12.44 6.33 -11.59
N ASN A 102 -13.21 7.43 -11.60
CA ASN A 102 -12.71 8.79 -11.83
C ASN A 102 -12.68 9.59 -10.53
N THR A 103 -12.72 8.88 -9.42
CA THR A 103 -12.78 9.42 -8.08
C THR A 103 -11.72 8.71 -7.29
N ASP A 104 -10.81 9.51 -6.80
CA ASP A 104 -9.79 9.16 -5.83
C ASP A 104 -10.45 9.22 -4.43
N TYR A 105 -10.26 8.20 -3.61
CA TYR A 105 -10.82 8.04 -2.27
C TYR A 105 -9.73 7.69 -1.26
N GLY A 106 -9.72 8.39 -0.13
CA GLY A 106 -8.82 8.06 0.97
C GLY A 106 -9.12 6.73 1.65
N ASP A 107 -8.14 6.27 2.43
CA ASP A 107 -8.08 4.93 3.00
C ASP A 107 -7.70 4.88 4.50
N ALA A 108 -7.70 6.03 5.18
CA ALA A 108 -7.58 6.09 6.63
C ALA A 108 -8.63 5.19 7.32
N PRO A 109 -8.42 4.78 8.58
CA PRO A 109 -9.42 4.00 9.31
C PRO A 109 -10.81 4.62 9.24
N ALA A 110 -11.85 3.77 9.21
CA ALA A 110 -13.23 4.20 8.96
C ALA A 110 -13.76 5.28 9.94
N SER A 111 -13.15 5.44 11.12
CA SER A 111 -13.49 6.49 12.09
C SER A 111 -13.23 7.91 11.56
N TYR A 112 -12.21 8.08 10.70
CA TYR A 112 -11.83 9.37 10.10
C TYR A 112 -12.78 9.83 8.99
N GLY A 113 -13.69 8.95 8.55
CA GLY A 113 -14.72 9.24 7.55
C GLY A 113 -14.22 9.36 6.12
N ASP A 114 -15.18 9.52 5.20
CA ASP A 114 -14.95 9.46 3.75
C ASP A 114 -14.47 10.79 3.19
N ALA A 115 -13.33 10.80 2.54
CA ALA A 115 -12.89 11.88 1.67
C ALA A 115 -12.72 11.34 0.26
N ALA A 116 -13.10 12.14 -0.73
CA ALA A 116 -12.99 11.75 -2.13
C ALA A 116 -12.78 12.98 -3.02
N HIS A 117 -12.07 12.81 -4.12
CA HIS A 117 -11.77 13.84 -5.11
C HIS A 117 -12.10 13.32 -6.50
N THR A 118 -12.74 14.15 -7.34
CA THR A 118 -12.75 13.81 -8.77
C THR A 118 -11.33 13.97 -9.31
N ILE A 119 -10.77 12.94 -9.94
CA ILE A 119 -9.38 12.95 -10.39
C ILE A 119 -9.15 14.11 -11.37
N ASP A 120 -8.11 14.89 -11.11
CA ASP A 120 -7.56 15.87 -12.05
C ASP A 120 -6.06 15.65 -12.20
N SER A 121 -5.64 15.04 -13.30
CA SER A 121 -4.23 14.77 -13.60
C SER A 121 -3.36 16.01 -13.76
N SER A 122 -3.92 17.22 -13.64
CA SER A 122 -3.21 18.49 -13.61
C SER A 122 -3.01 19.05 -12.20
N LEU A 123 -3.55 18.40 -11.16
CA LEU A 123 -3.49 18.83 -9.77
C LEU A 123 -3.32 17.62 -8.83
N TYR A 124 -2.10 17.38 -8.36
CA TYR A 124 -1.75 16.19 -7.58
C TYR A 124 -0.51 16.40 -6.71
N LEU A 125 -0.33 15.56 -5.71
CA LEU A 125 0.74 15.44 -4.75
C LEU A 125 1.87 14.58 -5.33
N GLY A 126 3.06 14.68 -4.75
CA GLY A 126 4.15 13.76 -5.08
C GLY A 126 4.58 13.73 -6.56
N ASP A 127 4.79 12.52 -7.08
CA ASP A 127 5.38 12.22 -8.39
C ASP A 127 4.40 11.55 -9.35
N THR A 128 3.36 10.91 -8.84
CA THR A 128 2.45 10.06 -9.60
C THR A 128 1.09 10.75 -9.71
N VAL A 129 0.45 10.63 -10.88
CA VAL A 129 -0.88 11.22 -11.09
C VAL A 129 -1.95 10.39 -10.38
N PRO A 130 -3.04 10.99 -9.88
CA PRO A 130 -4.01 10.30 -9.07
C PRO A 130 -4.67 9.18 -9.86
N ASP A 131 -4.83 8.02 -9.23
CA ASP A 131 -5.65 6.94 -9.72
C ASP A 131 -6.99 6.93 -8.97
N GLY A 132 -7.78 5.86 -9.06
CA GLY A 132 -9.14 5.94 -8.58
C GLY A 132 -9.71 4.61 -8.12
N GLU A 133 -10.60 4.70 -7.15
CA GLU A 133 -11.11 3.57 -6.39
C GLU A 133 -12.63 3.46 -6.54
N PRO A 134 -13.19 2.25 -6.36
CA PRO A 134 -14.64 2.06 -6.35
C PRO A 134 -15.33 2.66 -5.11
N GLY A 135 -14.56 3.14 -4.13
CA GLY A 135 -14.99 3.76 -2.87
C GLY A 135 -13.82 3.83 -1.89
N SER A 136 -14.06 4.37 -0.69
CA SER A 136 -13.03 4.44 0.36
C SER A 136 -12.46 3.08 0.73
N GLN A 137 -11.14 3.03 0.83
CA GLN A 137 -10.37 1.80 0.96
C GLN A 137 -9.87 1.58 2.39
N TYR A 138 -10.70 1.84 3.40
CA TYR A 138 -10.26 1.90 4.80
C TYR A 138 -9.33 0.75 5.20
N SER A 139 -8.22 1.12 5.81
CA SER A 139 -7.22 0.20 6.32
C SER A 139 -6.72 0.68 7.67
N TYR A 140 -6.18 -0.24 8.48
CA TYR A 140 -5.67 0.10 9.81
C TYR A 140 -4.38 0.92 9.76
N ASN A 141 -3.78 1.11 8.58
CA ASN A 141 -2.48 1.72 8.38
C ASN A 141 -2.45 2.73 7.21
N ALA A 142 -3.61 3.03 6.62
CA ALA A 142 -3.76 3.89 5.45
C ALA A 142 -2.95 3.40 4.22
N TYR A 143 -3.02 2.08 3.92
CA TYR A 143 -2.43 1.42 2.73
C TYR A 143 -3.45 0.69 1.83
N GLY A 144 -4.75 0.92 1.99
CA GLY A 144 -5.80 0.18 1.29
C GLY A 144 -6.06 0.59 -0.16
N ASP A 145 -5.71 1.80 -0.57
CA ASP A 145 -5.77 2.30 -1.96
C ASP A 145 -4.43 2.12 -2.70
N GLY A 146 -3.29 2.16 -2.00
CA GLY A 146 -1.98 1.87 -2.58
C GLY A 146 -1.86 0.46 -3.16
N TYR A 147 -1.70 0.32 -4.49
CA TYR A 147 -1.53 -0.99 -5.12
C TYR A 147 -0.15 -1.58 -4.77
N GLU A 148 -0.11 -2.74 -4.11
CA GLU A 148 1.13 -3.52 -4.01
C GLU A 148 1.50 -4.09 -5.38
N VAL A 149 2.36 -3.44 -6.15
CA VAL A 149 2.86 -3.99 -7.42
C VAL A 149 4.11 -4.82 -7.14
N SER A 150 4.12 -6.02 -7.69
CA SER A 150 5.35 -6.78 -7.88
C SER A 150 5.99 -6.37 -9.20
N ASP A 151 7.27 -5.98 -9.17
CA ASP A 151 8.11 -5.74 -10.37
C ASP A 151 8.48 -7.06 -11.07
N GLY A 152 7.95 -8.20 -10.60
CA GLY A 152 8.35 -9.52 -11.04
C GLY A 152 9.67 -9.99 -10.45
N SER A 153 10.31 -9.23 -9.54
CA SER A 153 11.47 -9.66 -8.75
C SER A 153 11.09 -10.45 -7.49
N GLY A 154 9.79 -10.55 -7.18
CA GLY A 154 9.31 -11.06 -5.89
C GLY A 154 9.30 -9.99 -4.78
N THR A 155 9.78 -8.78 -5.08
CA THR A 155 9.67 -7.62 -4.19
C THR A 155 8.32 -6.94 -4.45
N TRP A 156 7.55 -6.74 -3.39
CA TRP A 156 6.33 -5.93 -3.41
C TRP A 156 6.71 -4.51 -3.01
N TYR A 157 6.40 -3.53 -3.86
CA TYR A 157 6.51 -2.11 -3.52
C TYR A 157 5.13 -1.48 -3.62
N ARG A 158 4.92 -0.42 -2.85
CA ARG A 158 3.78 0.45 -3.10
C ARG A 158 3.95 1.01 -4.49
N SER A 159 2.92 0.91 -5.29
CA SER A 159 2.85 1.61 -6.53
C SER A 159 1.46 2.20 -6.58
N GLY A 160 1.39 3.48 -6.78
CA GLY A 160 0.16 4.22 -6.77
C GLY A 160 0.51 5.69 -6.77
N ASP A 161 -0.52 6.47 -6.82
CA ASP A 161 -0.52 7.90 -6.54
C ASP A 161 -0.17 8.24 -5.09
N GLU A 162 -0.27 7.29 -4.14
CA GLU A 162 0.14 7.37 -2.72
C GLU A 162 1.64 7.71 -2.47
N ASP A 163 2.07 8.88 -2.94
CA ASP A 163 3.46 9.35 -2.97
C ASP A 163 3.64 10.82 -2.59
N GLY A 164 2.60 11.48 -2.07
CA GLY A 164 2.67 12.84 -1.56
C GLY A 164 3.38 13.00 -0.23
N ALA A 165 3.46 11.97 0.61
CA ALA A 165 4.22 12.01 1.85
C ALA A 165 5.74 12.18 1.61
N PRO A 166 6.47 12.92 2.47
CA PRO A 166 7.94 12.92 2.42
C PRO A 166 8.47 11.49 2.53
N SER A 167 9.51 11.15 1.77
CA SER A 167 9.98 9.77 1.67
C SER A 167 11.40 9.57 2.18
N GLN A 168 11.71 8.32 2.54
CA GLN A 168 13.05 7.89 2.96
C GLN A 168 14.06 8.04 1.80
N PRO A 169 15.33 8.42 2.07
CA PRO A 169 16.37 8.45 1.04
C PRO A 169 16.60 7.10 0.34
N ILE A 170 16.31 5.99 1.03
CA ILE A 170 16.49 4.63 0.54
C ILE A 170 15.27 4.10 -0.25
N SER A 171 14.11 4.75 -0.15
CA SER A 171 12.89 4.34 -0.86
C SER A 171 11.87 5.48 -0.89
N SER A 172 11.44 5.87 -2.09
CA SER A 172 10.37 6.84 -2.31
C SER A 172 9.01 6.38 -1.78
N TYR A 173 8.85 5.07 -1.54
CA TYR A 173 7.58 4.44 -1.16
C TYR A 173 7.41 4.26 0.36
N ILE A 174 8.36 4.70 1.16
CA ILE A 174 8.29 4.62 2.62
C ILE A 174 8.16 6.05 3.15
N PRO A 175 6.95 6.44 3.62
CA PRO A 175 6.76 7.73 4.27
C PRO A 175 7.72 7.92 5.44
N LEU A 176 8.32 9.11 5.49
CA LEU A 176 9.17 9.58 6.57
C LEU A 176 8.83 11.02 6.91
N PHE A 177 7.84 11.19 7.77
CA PHE A 177 7.52 12.49 8.32
C PHE A 177 8.60 12.99 9.29
N PRO A 178 8.79 14.32 9.41
CA PRO A 178 9.53 14.91 10.52
C PRO A 178 9.02 14.43 11.87
N VAL A 179 9.90 14.32 12.87
CA VAL A 179 9.53 13.82 14.20
C VAL A 179 8.58 14.80 14.87
N LEU A 180 7.36 14.35 15.16
CA LEU A 180 6.37 15.06 15.97
C LEU A 180 6.51 14.60 17.42
N LYS A 181 6.97 15.48 18.33
CA LYS A 181 7.08 15.15 19.76
C LYS A 181 5.76 15.47 20.46
N GLU A 182 5.40 14.71 21.50
CA GLU A 182 4.23 15.01 22.36
C GLU A 182 4.30 16.38 23.05
N THR A 183 5.50 16.97 23.14
CA THR A 183 5.74 18.30 23.72
C THR A 183 5.76 19.41 22.66
N ALA A 184 5.54 19.08 21.38
CA ALA A 184 5.55 20.05 20.30
C ALA A 184 4.40 21.05 20.44
N THR A 185 4.67 22.33 20.17
CA THR A 185 3.65 23.38 20.06
C THR A 185 3.40 23.81 18.62
N SER A 186 4.23 23.30 17.70
CA SER A 186 4.15 23.57 16.26
C SER A 186 4.72 22.39 15.50
N TYR A 187 4.17 22.11 14.32
CA TYR A 187 4.64 21.05 13.44
C TYR A 187 4.67 21.54 12.00
N SER A 188 5.70 21.15 11.24
CA SER A 188 5.87 21.60 9.85
C SER A 188 6.34 20.45 8.98
N VAL A 189 5.73 20.31 7.82
CA VAL A 189 6.07 19.27 6.83
C VAL A 189 6.05 19.88 5.43
N ASP A 190 7.08 19.56 4.65
CA ASP A 190 7.19 19.93 3.25
C ASP A 190 6.55 18.85 2.37
N PHE A 191 5.66 19.27 1.47
CA PHE A 191 4.98 18.39 0.52
C PHE A 191 5.34 18.78 -0.90
N LYS A 192 5.57 17.76 -1.73
CA LYS A 192 5.72 17.93 -3.17
C LYS A 192 4.34 18.03 -3.80
N VAL A 193 4.16 19.01 -4.69
CA VAL A 193 2.88 19.33 -5.31
C VAL A 193 3.04 19.70 -6.79
N ASN A 194 2.03 19.37 -7.56
CA ASN A 194 1.88 19.69 -8.97
C ASN A 194 0.55 20.41 -9.17
N ASN A 195 0.60 21.60 -9.76
CA ASN A 195 -0.58 22.38 -10.14
C ASN A 195 -0.35 22.99 -11.51
N ALA A 196 -0.66 22.24 -12.56
CA ALA A 196 -0.58 22.69 -13.94
C ALA A 196 -1.80 23.55 -14.37
N LYS A 197 -2.72 23.86 -13.45
CA LYS A 197 -3.88 24.72 -13.71
C LYS A 197 -3.46 26.18 -13.80
N SER A 198 -4.34 26.99 -14.38
CA SER A 198 -4.16 28.44 -14.49
C SER A 198 -4.58 29.21 -13.22
N VAL A 199 -5.08 28.50 -12.21
CA VAL A 199 -5.52 29.05 -10.92
C VAL A 199 -4.76 28.40 -9.78
N ALA A 200 -4.60 29.13 -8.67
CA ALA A 200 -4.02 28.55 -7.47
C ALA A 200 -4.98 27.52 -6.86
N ALA A 201 -4.41 26.46 -6.29
CA ALA A 201 -5.10 25.45 -5.51
C ALA A 201 -4.76 25.63 -4.03
N THR A 202 -5.38 24.83 -3.17
CA THR A 202 -5.06 24.78 -1.73
C THR A 202 -4.78 23.35 -1.34
N LEU A 203 -3.65 23.14 -0.65
CA LEU A 203 -3.38 21.91 0.07
C LEU A 203 -3.90 22.08 1.50
N TYR A 204 -4.76 21.18 1.93
CA TYR A 204 -5.21 21.02 3.30
C TYR A 204 -4.58 19.78 3.91
N GLY A 205 -4.23 19.83 5.19
CA GLY A 205 -3.75 18.66 5.92
C GLY A 205 -4.30 18.62 7.34
N TRP A 206 -4.78 17.46 7.77
CA TRP A 206 -5.25 17.21 9.14
C TRP A 206 -4.36 16.16 9.78
N VAL A 207 -3.88 16.41 10.99
CA VAL A 207 -3.15 15.42 11.80
C VAL A 207 -3.96 15.19 13.06
N ASP A 208 -4.44 13.96 13.28
CA ASP A 208 -5.15 13.60 14.50
C ASP A 208 -4.17 13.62 15.69
N PHE A 209 -4.07 14.75 16.37
CA PHE A 209 -3.06 14.99 17.39
C PHE A 209 -3.45 14.32 18.69
N ASP A 210 -4.74 14.33 19.05
CA ASP A 210 -5.24 13.80 20.31
C ASP A 210 -5.57 12.29 20.26
N HIS A 211 -5.47 11.69 19.07
CA HIS A 211 -5.67 10.27 18.79
C HIS A 211 -7.10 9.82 19.16
N ASP A 212 -8.10 10.68 18.95
CA ASP A 212 -9.51 10.36 19.21
C ASP A 212 -10.20 9.63 18.04
N GLY A 213 -9.51 9.52 16.90
CA GLY A 213 -10.00 8.85 15.70
C GLY A 213 -10.82 9.74 14.76
N VAL A 214 -10.81 11.07 14.95
CA VAL A 214 -11.56 12.05 14.18
C VAL A 214 -10.68 13.25 13.82
N PHE A 215 -10.68 13.65 12.56
CA PHE A 215 -10.02 14.91 12.17
C PHE A 215 -10.84 16.14 12.60
N SER A 216 -10.29 16.90 13.54
CA SER A 216 -10.88 18.10 14.13
C SER A 216 -10.40 19.40 13.46
N THR A 217 -11.09 20.51 13.73
CA THR A 217 -10.81 21.80 13.05
C THR A 217 -9.47 22.43 13.44
N ASP A 218 -9.03 22.19 14.67
CA ASP A 218 -7.77 22.67 15.25
C ASP A 218 -6.58 21.79 14.88
N GLU A 219 -6.83 20.66 14.25
CA GLU A 219 -5.83 19.73 13.72
C GLU A 219 -5.44 20.03 12.27
N ALA A 220 -6.11 21.01 11.67
CA ALA A 220 -6.02 21.33 10.27
C ALA A 220 -5.00 22.45 10.01
N ALA A 221 -4.19 22.28 8.97
CA ALA A 221 -3.41 23.34 8.34
C ALA A 221 -3.79 23.47 6.87
N SER A 222 -3.47 24.61 6.28
CA SER A 222 -3.61 24.79 4.83
C SER A 222 -2.51 25.69 4.27
N VAL A 223 -2.18 25.49 3.00
CA VAL A 223 -1.21 26.30 2.26
C VAL A 223 -1.66 26.46 0.80
N THR A 224 -1.47 27.66 0.25
CA THR A 224 -1.73 27.90 -1.17
C THR A 224 -0.70 27.19 -2.03
N VAL A 225 -1.16 26.46 -3.04
CA VAL A 225 -0.34 25.89 -4.11
C VAL A 225 -0.45 26.79 -5.35
N PRO A 226 0.63 27.51 -5.74
CA PRO A 226 0.57 28.45 -6.85
C PRO A 226 0.16 27.79 -8.18
N ALA A 227 -0.55 28.52 -9.03
CA ALA A 227 -0.83 28.11 -10.41
C ALA A 227 0.47 27.83 -11.19
N ALA A 228 0.39 26.94 -12.18
CA ALA A 228 1.51 26.52 -13.03
C ALA A 228 2.76 26.04 -12.24
N SER A 229 2.55 25.42 -11.08
CA SER A 229 3.60 24.79 -10.29
C SER A 229 3.85 23.37 -10.83
N SER A 230 5.12 23.01 -11.04
CA SER A 230 5.54 21.67 -11.46
C SER A 230 6.68 21.25 -10.56
N ASN A 231 6.54 20.09 -9.90
CA ASN A 231 7.46 19.64 -8.85
C ASN A 231 7.70 20.74 -7.80
N GLY A 232 6.65 21.48 -7.46
CA GLY A 232 6.71 22.51 -6.43
C GLY A 232 6.83 21.88 -5.04
N THR A 233 7.37 22.64 -4.10
CA THR A 233 7.35 22.26 -2.68
C THR A 233 6.61 23.34 -1.91
N VAL A 234 5.65 22.92 -1.10
CA VAL A 234 4.91 23.79 -0.19
C VAL A 234 5.02 23.24 1.24
N THR A 235 5.00 24.12 2.23
CA THR A 235 5.09 23.73 3.64
C THR A 235 3.74 23.91 4.30
N LEU A 236 3.18 22.83 4.86
CA LEU A 236 2.10 22.93 5.82
C LEU A 236 2.69 23.20 7.20
N ASN A 237 2.05 24.10 7.94
CA ASN A 237 2.44 24.48 9.29
C ASN A 237 1.22 24.39 10.19
N TRP A 238 1.30 23.53 11.20
CA TRP A 238 0.28 23.33 12.22
C TRP A 238 0.69 24.01 13.51
N ASP A 239 -0.26 24.69 14.14
CA ASP A 239 -0.21 24.99 15.58
C ASP A 239 -0.68 23.72 16.29
N VAL A 240 0.18 23.08 17.08
CA VAL A 240 -0.14 21.77 17.69
C VAL A 240 -1.09 21.98 18.89
N PRO A 241 -2.25 21.31 18.92
CA PRO A 241 -3.18 21.35 20.05
C PRO A 241 -2.58 20.87 21.37
N THR A 242 -3.13 21.34 22.50
CA THR A 242 -2.59 21.05 23.83
C THR A 242 -2.91 19.67 24.37
N ASP A 243 -3.81 18.95 23.71
CA ASP A 243 -4.28 17.60 23.98
C ASP A 243 -3.61 16.52 23.11
N ILE A 244 -2.52 16.89 22.43
CA ILE A 244 -1.67 15.94 21.72
C ILE A 244 -1.33 14.72 22.59
N THR A 245 -1.49 13.52 22.02
CA THR A 245 -1.35 12.25 22.74
C THR A 245 -0.36 11.32 22.03
N LEU A 246 0.40 10.56 22.81
CA LEU A 246 1.36 9.58 22.29
C LEU A 246 0.67 8.45 21.50
N GLY A 247 1.33 7.98 20.45
CA GLY A 247 0.89 6.81 19.69
C GLY A 247 1.02 7.00 18.17
N THR A 248 0.65 5.96 17.45
CA THR A 248 0.45 6.01 16.00
C THR A 248 -0.89 6.68 15.72
N THR A 249 -0.89 7.66 14.83
CA THR A 249 -2.09 8.41 14.40
C THR A 249 -2.08 8.55 12.88
N PHE A 250 -2.99 9.35 12.32
CA PHE A 250 -3.15 9.53 10.88
C PHE A 250 -3.02 10.99 10.47
N ILE A 251 -2.55 11.18 9.24
CA ILE A 251 -2.60 12.44 8.53
C ILE A 251 -3.42 12.25 7.26
N ARG A 252 -4.34 13.18 6.97
CA ARG A 252 -5.05 13.28 5.70
C ARG A 252 -4.59 14.50 4.94
N LEU A 253 -4.27 14.35 3.67
CA LEU A 253 -3.96 15.43 2.74
C LEU A 253 -5.09 15.57 1.73
N ARG A 254 -5.48 16.80 1.41
CA ARG A 254 -6.43 17.09 0.34
C ARG A 254 -5.95 18.27 -0.49
N LEU A 255 -5.62 18.03 -1.74
CA LEU A 255 -5.22 19.06 -2.70
C LEU A 255 -6.37 19.32 -3.66
N THR A 256 -6.87 20.56 -3.74
CA THR A 256 -8.04 20.88 -4.58
C THR A 256 -8.15 22.36 -4.96
N THR A 257 -8.94 22.68 -5.99
CA THR A 257 -9.43 24.05 -6.24
C THR A 257 -10.87 24.27 -5.74
N ASP A 258 -11.53 23.23 -5.22
CA ASP A 258 -12.89 23.29 -4.69
C ASP A 258 -12.96 24.17 -3.43
N SER A 259 -13.73 25.25 -3.50
CA SER A 259 -13.93 26.17 -2.38
C SER A 259 -14.80 25.61 -1.25
N ASN A 260 -15.46 24.46 -1.45
CA ASN A 260 -16.21 23.78 -0.40
C ASN A 260 -15.31 22.98 0.54
N VAL A 261 -14.07 22.66 0.11
CA VAL A 261 -13.07 22.09 1.00
C VAL A 261 -12.40 23.23 1.76
N THR A 262 -12.44 23.13 3.10
CA THR A 262 -11.88 24.06 4.07
C THR A 262 -11.25 23.26 5.21
N THR A 263 -10.55 23.91 6.15
CA THR A 263 -10.00 23.25 7.36
C THR A 263 -11.06 22.58 8.25
N ALA A 264 -12.36 22.87 8.04
CA ALA A 264 -13.47 22.25 8.77
C ALA A 264 -14.13 21.08 8.01
N THR A 265 -13.58 20.66 6.87
CA THR A 265 -14.17 19.61 6.02
C THR A 265 -13.12 18.56 5.64
N PRO A 266 -12.65 17.75 6.60
CA PRO A 266 -11.74 16.63 6.32
C PRO A 266 -12.41 15.53 5.49
N THR A 267 -13.74 15.50 5.46
CA THR A 267 -14.57 14.53 4.73
C THR A 267 -15.34 15.16 3.57
N GLY A 268 -16.04 14.34 2.79
CA GLY A 268 -16.89 14.75 1.67
C GLY A 268 -16.16 14.75 0.32
N VAL A 269 -16.92 14.97 -0.75
CA VAL A 269 -16.42 14.92 -2.12
C VAL A 269 -15.98 16.31 -2.59
N ALA A 270 -14.75 16.40 -3.11
CA ALA A 270 -14.23 17.58 -3.79
C ALA A 270 -14.38 17.46 -5.31
N SER A 271 -14.56 18.60 -5.98
CA SER A 271 -14.77 18.65 -7.43
C SER A 271 -13.54 18.30 -8.28
N ASP A 272 -12.35 18.31 -7.69
CA ASP A 272 -11.08 18.08 -8.38
C ASP A 272 -9.93 17.81 -7.41
N GLY A 273 -8.84 17.24 -7.93
CA GLY A 273 -7.57 17.08 -7.25
C GLY A 273 -7.42 15.68 -6.67
N GLU A 274 -6.91 15.60 -5.44
CA GLU A 274 -6.48 14.34 -4.82
C GLU A 274 -6.61 14.37 -3.28
N VAL A 275 -6.82 13.19 -2.70
CA VAL A 275 -6.78 12.86 -1.29
C VAL A 275 -5.77 11.74 -1.06
N GLU A 276 -4.93 11.88 -0.04
CA GLU A 276 -4.04 10.81 0.41
C GLU A 276 -4.04 10.74 1.93
N ASP A 277 -3.92 9.53 2.48
CA ASP A 277 -3.90 9.29 3.92
C ASP A 277 -2.60 8.55 4.31
N PHE A 278 -1.99 8.92 5.45
CA PHE A 278 -0.78 8.24 5.93
C PHE A 278 -0.77 8.02 7.43
N ALA A 279 -0.15 6.92 7.86
CA ALA A 279 0.15 6.69 9.27
C ALA A 279 1.36 7.54 9.74
N LEU A 280 1.11 8.39 10.72
CA LEU A 280 2.07 9.22 11.46
C LEU A 280 2.27 8.66 12.88
N ALA A 281 3.26 9.15 13.63
CA ALA A 281 3.38 8.84 15.05
C ALA A 281 3.74 10.10 15.85
N VAL A 282 3.10 10.24 17.02
CA VAL A 282 3.48 11.18 18.06
C VAL A 282 4.52 10.50 18.95
N ALA A 283 5.73 11.05 18.96
CA ALA A 283 6.89 10.51 19.64
C ALA A 283 6.93 10.93 21.11
N LEU A 284 7.35 9.98 21.95
CA LEU A 284 7.74 10.21 23.34
C LEU A 284 8.95 11.14 23.36
N ASP A 285 8.85 12.25 24.08
CA ASP A 285 9.98 13.15 24.27
C ASP A 285 10.96 12.53 25.28
N ILE A 286 12.26 12.59 24.98
CA ILE A 286 13.32 12.16 25.90
C ILE A 286 14.01 13.41 26.42
N PRO A 287 13.76 13.82 27.67
CA PRO A 287 14.46 14.93 28.27
C PRO A 287 15.97 14.68 28.35
N PRO A 288 16.80 15.73 28.18
CA PRO A 288 18.22 15.64 28.46
C PRO A 288 18.47 15.14 29.90
N ASN A 289 19.19 14.02 30.04
CA ASN A 289 19.45 13.33 31.32
C ASN A 289 18.22 12.63 31.96
N SER A 290 17.28 12.14 31.15
CA SER A 290 16.17 11.33 31.65
C SER A 290 16.66 10.07 32.38
N ASP A 291 16.26 9.90 33.66
CA ASP A 291 16.49 8.67 34.43
C ASP A 291 15.71 7.47 33.85
N ALA A 292 14.75 7.72 32.95
CA ALA A 292 13.95 6.68 32.29
C ALA A 292 14.73 5.90 31.22
N ILE A 293 15.89 6.41 30.78
CA ILE A 293 16.77 5.73 29.82
C ILE A 293 18.12 5.48 30.49
N SER A 294 18.33 4.26 30.94
CA SER A 294 19.63 3.79 31.43
C SER A 294 20.28 2.85 30.41
N ILE A 295 21.52 3.14 30.03
CA ILE A 295 22.33 2.20 29.25
C ILE A 295 22.99 1.24 30.22
N THR A 296 22.48 0.02 30.28
CA THR A 296 23.06 -1.03 31.12
C THR A 296 24.21 -1.68 30.37
N THR A 297 25.45 -1.37 30.79
CA THR A 297 26.66 -1.93 30.19
C THR A 297 27.08 -3.20 30.93
N GLY A 298 27.55 -4.21 30.19
CA GLY A 298 28.03 -5.46 30.79
C GLY A 298 26.94 -6.37 31.36
N GLU A 299 25.66 -6.06 31.13
CA GLU A 299 24.61 -7.05 31.32
C GLU A 299 24.93 -8.24 30.44
N THR A 300 25.00 -9.41 31.06
CA THR A 300 24.99 -10.64 30.29
C THR A 300 23.60 -10.69 29.68
N PRO A 301 23.44 -10.75 28.34
CA PRO A 301 22.13 -10.97 27.74
C PRO A 301 21.51 -12.14 28.50
N LEU A 302 20.33 -11.92 29.09
CA LEU A 302 19.67 -12.94 29.88
C LEU A 302 19.76 -14.23 29.07
N ALA A 303 20.42 -15.25 29.62
CA ALA A 303 20.57 -16.53 28.92
C ALA A 303 19.21 -16.90 28.34
N CYS A 304 19.17 -17.30 27.06
CA CYS A 304 17.95 -17.52 26.28
C CYS A 304 16.80 -17.99 27.19
N GLN A 305 15.90 -17.07 27.56
CA GLN A 305 14.93 -17.34 28.62
C GLN A 305 13.87 -18.33 28.13
N SER A 306 13.66 -18.35 26.81
CA SER A 306 12.81 -19.27 26.09
C SER A 306 13.26 -19.34 24.64
N ILE A 307 13.31 -20.54 24.07
CA ILE A 307 13.38 -20.73 22.62
C ILE A 307 11.96 -20.54 22.10
N VAL A 308 11.74 -19.49 21.30
CA VAL A 308 10.40 -19.17 20.73
C VAL A 308 10.13 -19.95 19.45
N PHE A 309 11.19 -20.34 18.73
CA PHE A 309 11.17 -21.29 17.61
C PHE A 309 12.59 -21.85 17.37
N SER A 310 12.73 -22.91 16.57
CA SER A 310 14.01 -23.44 16.11
C SER A 310 13.94 -23.74 14.61
N ASP A 311 14.79 -23.09 13.83
CA ASP A 311 14.82 -23.25 12.38
C ASP A 311 16.28 -23.04 11.88
N ASP A 312 16.68 -23.72 10.82
CA ASP A 312 18.00 -23.58 10.20
C ASP A 312 18.01 -22.58 9.03
N PHE A 313 16.83 -22.17 8.55
CA PHE A 313 16.63 -21.15 7.52
C PHE A 313 17.43 -21.36 6.23
N ASP A 314 17.92 -22.59 5.99
CA ASP A 314 18.77 -22.92 4.85
C ASP A 314 17.98 -23.10 3.55
N ASP A 315 16.66 -23.00 3.66
CA ASP A 315 15.67 -23.18 2.61
C ASP A 315 14.94 -21.89 2.20
N LEU A 316 15.22 -20.75 2.85
CA LEU A 316 14.55 -19.47 2.56
C LEU A 316 15.37 -18.56 1.63
N ALA A 317 14.67 -17.80 0.79
CA ALA A 317 15.26 -16.74 -0.02
C ALA A 317 15.31 -15.41 0.76
N THR A 318 16.17 -14.49 0.34
CA THR A 318 16.18 -13.11 0.86
C THR A 318 14.87 -12.41 0.50
N GLY A 319 14.26 -11.69 1.44
CA GLY A 319 13.04 -10.91 1.23
C GLY A 319 11.74 -11.65 1.58
N ASP A 320 11.83 -12.90 2.05
CA ASP A 320 10.69 -13.66 2.52
C ASP A 320 10.17 -13.10 3.86
N PHE A 321 8.88 -12.74 3.89
CA PHE A 321 8.18 -12.28 5.08
C PHE A 321 7.47 -13.45 5.75
N ILE A 322 7.54 -13.50 7.07
CA ILE A 322 7.06 -14.62 7.87
C ILE A 322 6.18 -14.09 9.00
N GLY A 323 4.94 -14.59 9.11
CA GLY A 323 4.04 -14.26 10.21
C GLY A 323 2.60 -14.75 10.01
N PRO A 324 1.84 -14.96 11.10
CA PRO A 324 0.48 -15.52 11.07
C PRO A 324 -0.55 -14.60 10.38
N ASN A 325 -0.24 -13.31 10.19
CA ASN A 325 -1.14 -12.29 9.66
C ASN A 325 -0.80 -11.80 8.24
N ARG A 326 0.15 -12.43 7.53
CA ARG A 326 0.50 -12.05 6.14
C ARG A 326 -0.16 -13.03 5.16
N GLY A 327 -1.33 -12.64 4.66
CA GLY A 327 -2.16 -13.47 3.80
C GLY A 327 -1.63 -13.65 2.38
N SER A 328 -0.60 -14.48 2.18
CA SER A 328 -0.35 -15.28 0.95
C SER A 328 1.01 -15.99 0.89
N VAL A 329 1.87 -15.87 1.90
CA VAL A 329 3.18 -16.57 1.93
C VAL A 329 3.32 -17.30 3.25
N THR A 330 2.91 -18.57 3.27
CA THR A 330 3.08 -19.47 4.41
C THR A 330 4.45 -20.13 4.32
N PHE A 331 5.49 -19.41 4.73
CA PHE A 331 6.68 -20.09 5.27
C PHE A 331 6.44 -20.25 6.77
N ASP A 332 6.02 -21.44 7.18
CA ASP A 332 5.82 -21.74 8.61
C ASP A 332 7.20 -21.87 9.26
N VAL A 333 7.56 -20.95 10.17
CA VAL A 333 8.72 -21.18 11.04
C VAL A 333 8.42 -22.43 11.88
N ARG A 334 9.30 -23.43 11.81
CA ARG A 334 9.12 -24.67 12.57
C ARG A 334 9.12 -24.37 14.07
N ASP A 335 8.10 -24.90 14.75
CA ASP A 335 7.95 -24.82 16.21
C ASP A 335 7.77 -23.39 16.79
N TRP A 336 7.16 -22.47 16.03
CA TRP A 336 6.81 -21.14 16.54
C TRP A 336 5.80 -21.21 17.70
N THR A 337 6.18 -20.68 18.86
CA THR A 337 5.29 -20.50 20.01
C THR A 337 4.75 -19.08 20.06
N ILE A 338 3.43 -18.94 19.90
CA ILE A 338 2.70 -17.66 19.74
C ILE A 338 2.61 -16.84 21.05
N ASN A 339 3.33 -17.24 22.11
CA ASN A 339 3.31 -16.51 23.37
C ASN A 339 4.32 -15.35 23.34
N GLY A 340 3.97 -14.29 22.61
CA GLY A 340 4.73 -13.04 22.58
C GLY A 340 4.72 -12.39 21.21
N GLY A 341 4.33 -11.11 21.18
CA GLY A 341 4.23 -10.30 19.96
C GLY A 341 2.80 -9.86 19.67
N GLY A 342 2.58 -8.54 19.53
CA GLY A 342 1.30 -7.98 19.09
C GLY A 342 0.98 -8.33 17.63
N THR A 343 -0.13 -7.82 17.10
CA THR A 343 -0.59 -8.05 15.72
C THR A 343 0.46 -7.73 14.65
N ASP A 344 1.43 -6.89 15.00
CA ASP A 344 2.45 -6.31 14.12
C ASP A 344 3.82 -6.98 14.22
N THR A 345 3.88 -8.13 14.89
CA THR A 345 5.11 -8.93 14.94
C THR A 345 5.32 -9.62 13.60
N TYR A 346 6.39 -9.25 12.89
CA TYR A 346 6.79 -9.91 11.66
C TYR A 346 8.23 -10.36 11.76
N ALA A 347 8.56 -11.44 11.04
CA ALA A 347 9.93 -11.76 10.72
C ALA A 347 10.15 -11.52 9.22
N ARG A 348 11.35 -11.07 8.83
CA ARG A 348 11.76 -11.05 7.42
C ARG A 348 13.17 -11.58 7.27
N THR A 349 13.46 -12.30 6.20
CA THR A 349 14.85 -12.61 5.84
C THR A 349 15.53 -11.34 5.31
N LEU A 350 16.75 -11.09 5.77
CA LEU A 350 17.61 -9.99 5.36
C LEU A 350 18.92 -10.54 4.83
N ASP A 351 19.40 -9.97 3.73
CA ASP A 351 20.76 -10.20 3.28
C ASP A 351 21.74 -9.48 4.22
N ALA A 352 22.39 -10.26 5.08
CA ALA A 352 23.43 -9.82 6.01
C ALA A 352 24.83 -10.21 5.51
N THR A 353 25.00 -10.49 4.22
CA THR A 353 26.32 -10.79 3.62
C THR A 353 27.31 -9.65 3.79
N GLN A 354 26.84 -8.40 3.83
CA GLN A 354 27.67 -7.22 4.17
C GLN A 354 28.33 -7.32 5.56
N PHE A 355 27.78 -8.15 6.45
CA PHE A 355 28.31 -8.44 7.78
C PHE A 355 29.00 -9.80 7.87
N GLY A 356 29.10 -10.54 6.76
CA GLY A 356 29.68 -11.89 6.71
C GLY A 356 28.78 -13.00 7.28
N LEU A 357 27.48 -12.74 7.44
CA LEU A 357 26.55 -13.62 8.14
C LEU A 357 25.57 -14.38 7.22
N GLY A 358 25.61 -14.16 5.91
CA GLY A 358 24.66 -14.76 4.96
C GLY A 358 23.25 -14.19 5.11
N THR A 359 22.22 -15.01 4.96
CA THR A 359 20.82 -14.62 5.20
C THR A 359 20.54 -14.62 6.71
N ALA A 360 20.10 -13.49 7.25
CA ALA A 360 19.70 -13.35 8.65
C ALA A 360 18.19 -13.20 8.77
N ILE A 361 17.61 -13.57 9.91
CA ILE A 361 16.20 -13.29 10.22
C ILE A 361 16.13 -12.02 11.05
N TYR A 362 15.49 -11.01 10.49
CA TYR A 362 15.05 -9.84 11.23
C TYR A 362 13.74 -10.20 11.92
N LEU A 363 13.78 -10.36 13.24
CA LEU A 363 12.59 -10.40 14.07
C LEU A 363 12.19 -8.95 14.36
N GLY A 364 11.19 -8.47 13.65
CA GLY A 364 10.50 -7.25 13.98
C GLY A 364 9.60 -7.50 15.18
N ASN A 365 10.17 -7.48 16.38
CA ASN A 365 9.42 -7.11 17.56
C ASN A 365 10.09 -5.90 18.19
N GLY A 366 9.30 -4.96 18.66
CA GLY A 366 9.84 -3.75 19.23
C GLY A 366 8.78 -2.71 19.20
N ALA A 367 8.32 -2.35 20.39
CA ALA A 367 7.47 -1.19 20.61
C ALA A 367 8.09 0.12 20.10
N VAL A 368 9.28 0.12 19.48
CA VAL A 368 9.97 1.29 18.94
C VAL A 368 9.94 1.25 17.42
N ARG A 369 9.29 2.24 16.81
CA ARG A 369 9.23 2.47 15.35
C ARG A 369 10.50 3.15 14.85
N ARG A 370 10.95 4.19 15.56
CA ARG A 370 12.10 5.04 15.21
C ARG A 370 12.62 5.74 16.46
N VAL A 371 13.90 6.10 16.47
CA VAL A 371 14.48 7.03 17.44
C VAL A 371 15.00 8.27 16.73
N SER A 372 14.99 9.40 17.44
CA SER A 372 15.51 10.68 16.96
C SER A 372 16.60 11.21 17.90
N PRO A 373 17.75 11.70 17.40
CA PRO A 373 18.19 11.58 16.01
C PRO A 373 18.44 10.11 15.61
N GLU A 374 18.49 9.85 14.31
CA GLU A 374 18.76 8.51 13.78
C GLU A 374 20.15 8.01 14.21
N ILE A 375 20.24 6.75 14.65
CA ILE A 375 21.51 6.12 15.02
C ILE A 375 22.11 5.46 13.77
N VAL A 376 23.03 6.15 13.11
CA VAL A 376 23.65 5.69 11.86
C VAL A 376 24.88 4.79 12.05
N SER A 377 25.61 4.92 13.16
CA SER A 377 26.90 4.22 13.38
C SER A 377 27.05 3.65 14.80
N GLY A 378 25.93 3.39 15.48
CA GLY A 378 25.91 2.99 16.88
C GLY A 378 25.99 4.17 17.85
N LEU A 379 25.98 3.86 19.16
CA LEU A 379 26.03 4.88 20.21
C LEU A 379 27.49 5.20 20.55
N GLU A 380 27.81 6.50 20.58
CA GLU A 380 29.12 7.01 20.97
C GLU A 380 29.07 7.61 22.38
N PHE A 381 30.18 7.49 23.11
CA PHE A 381 30.28 7.93 24.51
C PHE A 381 31.53 8.75 24.77
N ASP A 382 31.41 9.74 25.65
CA ASP A 382 32.56 10.47 26.18
C ASP A 382 33.35 9.64 27.21
N ALA A 383 34.48 10.18 27.70
CA ALA A 383 35.32 9.52 28.69
C ALA A 383 34.63 9.27 30.05
N ASN A 384 33.46 9.88 30.29
CA ASN A 384 32.64 9.70 31.49
C ASN A 384 31.46 8.73 31.27
N GLY A 385 31.38 8.08 30.10
CA GLY A 385 30.28 7.18 29.76
C GLY A 385 28.97 7.89 29.40
N ARG A 386 29.00 9.18 29.03
CA ARG A 386 27.83 9.92 28.56
C ARG A 386 27.72 9.84 27.05
N MET A 387 26.50 9.63 26.56
CA MET A 387 26.23 9.61 25.12
C MET A 387 26.60 10.96 24.49
N THR A 388 27.39 10.96 23.42
CA THR A 388 27.81 12.19 22.74
C THR A 388 26.68 12.79 21.89
N THR A 389 25.77 11.95 21.43
CA THR A 389 24.55 12.31 20.70
C THR A 389 23.36 11.67 21.41
N PRO A 390 22.81 12.29 22.47
CA PRO A 390 21.69 11.74 23.22
C PRO A 390 20.45 11.63 22.33
N LEU A 391 19.67 10.56 22.52
CA LEU A 391 18.34 10.44 21.93
C LEU A 391 17.42 11.51 22.52
N GLU A 392 16.65 12.13 21.66
CA GLU A 392 15.69 13.19 21.99
C GLU A 392 14.23 12.74 21.88
N ALA A 393 13.94 11.72 21.07
CA ALA A 393 12.57 11.21 20.97
C ALA A 393 12.55 9.74 20.53
N VAL A 394 11.47 9.05 20.89
CA VAL A 394 11.18 7.67 20.46
C VAL A 394 9.77 7.61 19.92
N GLU A 395 9.63 7.19 18.67
CA GLU A 395 8.34 6.81 18.12
C GLU A 395 8.07 5.37 18.53
N LEU A 396 6.91 5.15 19.14
CA LEU A 396 6.48 3.82 19.52
C LEU A 396 5.60 3.20 18.42
N ARG A 397 5.56 1.88 18.37
CA ARG A 397 4.55 1.12 17.63
C ARG A 397 3.47 0.71 18.61
N ASP A 398 2.22 0.92 18.21
CA ASP A 398 1.04 0.49 18.98
C ASP A 398 0.74 -0.99 18.78
#